data_AF-A0A1H0EKQ6-F1
#
_entry.id   AF-A0A1H0EKQ6-F1
#
_cell.length_a   1.000
_cell.length_b   1.000
_cell.length_c   1.000
_cell.angle_alpha   90.00
_cell.angle_beta   90.00
_cell.angle_gamma   90.00
#
_symmetry.space_group_name_H-M   'P 1'
#
loop_
_entity.id
_entity.type
_entity.pdbx_description
1 polymer ?
#
loop_
_entity_poly.entity_id
_entity_poly.type
_entity_poly.pdbx_seq_one_letter_code
_entity_poly.pdbx_strand_id
1 'polypeptide(L)'
;MSDILERLQVVLDRRRDADPDDSYVASLHHKGLNKILEKVGEEATEALLAAKDAEHGGEAERQALIAETADLWFHSLVMLSHLGLDQQAVLDELARRFGISGHDEKAARPQ
;
A
#
# COMPACT_ATOMS: atom_id res chain seq x y z
N MET A 1 -4.29 -20.61 -6.40
CA MET A 1 -3.12 -19.78 -6.71
C MET A 1 -2.98 -18.85 -5.52
N SER A 2 -1.85 -18.87 -4.82
CA SER A 2 -1.68 -17.92 -3.70
C SER A 2 -1.45 -16.54 -4.29
N ASP A 3 -2.27 -15.60 -3.85
CA ASP A 3 -2.20 -14.20 -4.24
C ASP A 3 -0.86 -13.62 -3.77
N ILE A 4 -0.25 -12.74 -4.56
CA ILE A 4 1.00 -12.06 -4.16
C ILE A 4 0.80 -11.27 -2.87
N LEU A 5 -0.40 -10.72 -2.66
CA LEU A 5 -0.75 -9.95 -1.45
C LEU A 5 -0.81 -10.84 -0.21
N GLU A 6 -1.38 -12.05 -0.31
CA GLU A 6 -1.35 -13.04 0.77
C GLU A 6 0.09 -13.41 1.16
N ARG A 7 0.95 -13.64 0.17
CA ARG A 7 2.37 -13.98 0.41
C ARG A 7 3.11 -12.84 1.07
N LEU A 8 2.84 -11.59 0.65
CA LEU A 8 3.40 -10.40 1.28
C LEU A 8 2.93 -10.30 2.73
N GLN A 9 1.63 -10.46 3.01
CA GLN A 9 1.09 -10.42 4.37
C GLN A 9 1.79 -11.42 5.28
N VAL A 10 1.96 -12.68 4.85
CA VAL A 10 2.67 -13.71 5.63
C VAL A 10 4.11 -13.29 5.96
N VAL A 11 4.80 -12.60 5.04
CA VAL A 11 6.16 -12.09 5.27
C VAL A 11 6.14 -10.92 6.26
N LEU A 12 5.18 -10.01 6.15
CA LEU A 12 5.03 -8.87 7.05
C LEU A 12 4.75 -9.33 8.48
N ASP A 13 3.83 -10.28 8.67
CA ASP A 13 3.48 -10.82 9.98
C ASP A 13 4.68 -11.48 10.68
N ARG A 14 5.50 -12.22 9.91
CA ARG A 14 6.73 -12.83 10.43
C ARG A 14 7.79 -11.83 10.85
N ARG A 15 7.81 -10.65 10.20
CA ARG A 15 8.83 -9.62 10.42
C ARG A 15 8.40 -8.54 11.39
N ARG A 16 7.14 -8.51 11.79
CA ARG A 16 6.58 -7.52 12.72
C ARG A 16 7.32 -7.50 14.06
N ASP A 17 7.60 -8.69 14.59
CA ASP A 17 8.21 -8.89 15.91
C ASP A 17 9.66 -9.44 15.80
N ALA A 18 10.26 -9.39 14.60
CA ALA A 18 11.63 -9.82 14.35
C ALA A 18 12.65 -8.74 14.75
N ASP A 19 13.93 -9.12 14.83
CA ASP A 19 15.00 -8.16 15.12
C ASP A 19 15.05 -7.07 14.04
N PRO A 20 15.11 -5.76 14.41
CA PRO A 20 15.20 -4.68 13.44
C PRO A 20 16.38 -4.78 12.46
N ASP A 21 17.46 -5.47 12.84
CA ASP A 21 18.63 -5.67 11.97
C ASP A 21 18.44 -6.82 10.96
N ASP A 22 17.45 -7.69 11.16
CA ASP A 22 17.18 -8.84 10.28
C ASP A 22 16.49 -8.43 8.97
N SER A 23 15.75 -7.33 8.97
CA SER A 23 15.08 -6.86 7.76
C SER A 23 14.61 -5.41 7.79
N TYR A 24 14.49 -4.83 6.59
CA TYR A 24 13.90 -3.50 6.42
C TYR A 24 12.51 -3.34 7.07
N VAL A 25 11.63 -4.33 6.88
CA VAL A 25 10.27 -4.34 7.46
C VAL A 25 10.33 -4.34 8.98
N ALA A 26 11.16 -5.20 9.60
CA ALA A 26 11.35 -5.22 11.05
C ALA A 26 11.86 -3.86 11.56
N SER A 27 12.80 -3.25 10.84
CA SER A 27 13.30 -1.90 11.17
C SER A 27 12.20 -0.83 11.14
N LEU A 28 11.23 -0.93 10.23
CA LEU A 28 10.10 -0.01 10.15
C LEU A 28 9.13 -0.21 11.32
N HIS A 29 8.78 -1.47 11.65
CA HIS A 29 7.94 -1.75 12.81
C HIS A 29 8.58 -1.25 14.11
N HIS A 30 9.88 -1.46 14.27
CA HIS A 30 10.62 -0.99 15.45
C HIS A 30 10.70 0.55 15.52
N LYS A 31 10.89 1.24 14.37
CA LYS A 31 10.86 2.71 14.31
C LYS A 31 9.46 3.30 14.56
N GLY A 32 8.42 2.48 14.48
CA GLY A 32 7.06 2.82 14.84
C GLY A 32 6.26 3.51 13.74
N LEU A 33 4.98 3.74 14.04
CA LEU A 33 3.97 4.22 13.09
C LEU A 33 4.39 5.50 12.34
N ASN A 34 4.97 6.50 13.02
CA ASN A 34 5.36 7.75 12.36
C ASN A 34 6.33 7.52 11.20
N LYS A 35 7.32 6.63 11.37
CA LYS A 35 8.27 6.34 10.30
C LYS A 35 7.62 5.60 9.13
N ILE A 36 6.66 4.74 9.42
CA ILE A 36 5.88 4.05 8.39
C ILE A 36 5.03 5.06 7.60
N LEU A 37 4.37 6.00 8.29
CA LEU A 37 3.55 7.04 7.66
C LEU A 37 4.39 8.02 6.83
N GLU A 38 5.61 8.35 7.26
CA GLU A 38 6.56 9.10 6.44
C GLU A 38 6.79 8.41 5.09
N LYS A 39 7.04 7.09 5.09
CA LYS A 39 7.21 6.31 3.87
C LYS A 39 5.95 6.31 3.02
N VAL A 40 4.77 6.05 3.60
CA VAL A 40 3.51 6.09 2.86
C VAL A 40 3.31 7.45 2.17
N GLY A 41 3.63 8.56 2.85
CA GLY A 41 3.52 9.91 2.27
C GLY A 41 4.55 10.20 1.17
N GLU A 42 5.78 9.70 1.33
CA GLU A 42 6.85 9.77 0.33
C GLU A 42 6.43 9.05 -0.95
N GLU A 43 6.08 7.77 -0.86
CA GLU A 43 5.68 6.95 -2.02
C GLU A 43 4.41 7.49 -2.69
N ALA A 44 3.47 8.03 -1.90
CA ALA A 44 2.28 8.67 -2.45
C ALA A 44 2.64 9.90 -3.29
N THR A 45 3.62 10.69 -2.86
CA THR A 45 4.10 11.86 -3.61
C THR A 45 4.86 11.43 -4.86
N GLU A 46 5.71 10.41 -4.76
CA GLU A 46 6.47 9.86 -5.88
C GLU A 46 5.56 9.25 -6.94
N ALA A 47 4.54 8.48 -6.54
CA ALA A 47 3.55 7.94 -7.45
C ALA A 47 2.75 9.03 -8.20
N LEU A 48 2.42 10.14 -7.54
CA LEU A 48 1.75 11.29 -8.18
C LEU A 48 2.64 11.94 -9.24
N LEU A 49 3.93 12.11 -8.96
CA LEU A 49 4.90 12.68 -9.89
C LEU A 49 5.15 11.74 -11.07
N ALA A 50 5.37 10.45 -10.79
CA ALA A 50 5.56 9.43 -11.82
C ALA A 50 4.32 9.31 -12.74
N ALA A 51 3.11 9.43 -12.19
CA ALA A 51 1.88 9.44 -12.98
C ALA A 51 1.82 10.61 -13.96
N LYS A 52 2.22 11.80 -13.51
CA LYS A 52 2.28 13.00 -14.35
C LYS A 52 3.30 12.84 -15.48
N ASP A 53 4.47 12.29 -15.19
CA ASP A 53 5.51 12.07 -16.19
C ASP A 53 5.10 10.97 -17.19
N ALA A 54 4.42 9.92 -16.72
CA ALA A 54 3.93 8.82 -17.55
C ALA A 54 2.82 9.23 -18.55
N GLU A 55 2.11 10.34 -18.32
CA GLU A 55 1.08 10.85 -19.24
C GLU A 55 1.68 11.20 -20.62
N HIS A 56 2.89 11.78 -20.62
CA HIS A 56 3.59 12.23 -21.82
C HIS A 56 4.87 11.44 -22.10
N GLY A 57 5.26 10.54 -21.19
CA GLY A 57 6.45 9.71 -21.26
C GLY A 57 6.30 8.44 -22.09
N GLY A 58 7.42 7.74 -22.26
CA GLY A 58 7.53 6.45 -22.92
C GLY A 58 7.41 5.28 -21.95
N GLU A 59 8.01 4.15 -22.32
CA GLU A 59 7.95 2.92 -21.52
C GLU A 59 8.65 3.07 -20.16
N ALA A 60 9.74 3.85 -20.11
CA ALA A 60 10.50 4.05 -18.88
C ALA A 60 9.66 4.76 -17.80
N GLU A 61 8.94 5.82 -18.17
CA GLU A 61 8.08 6.58 -17.25
C GLU A 61 6.86 5.77 -16.81
N ARG A 62 6.30 4.94 -17.71
CA ARG A 62 5.23 3.99 -17.34
C ARG A 62 5.71 2.95 -16.34
N GLN A 63 6.92 2.43 -16.54
CA GLN A 63 7.51 1.48 -15.61
C GLN A 63 7.84 2.12 -14.25
N ALA A 64 8.26 3.40 -14.23
CA ALA A 64 8.44 4.15 -12.99
C ALA A 64 7.11 4.27 -12.22
N LEU A 65 6.00 4.64 -12.89
CA LEU A 65 4.69 4.67 -12.24
C LEU A 65 4.30 3.33 -11.61
N ILE A 66 4.56 2.21 -12.29
CA ILE A 66 4.28 0.88 -11.74
C ILE A 66 5.13 0.62 -10.49
N ALA A 67 6.41 0.99 -10.51
CA ALA A 67 7.32 0.82 -9.38
C ALA A 67 6.87 1.63 -8.15
N GLU A 68 6.63 2.93 -8.32
CA GLU A 68 6.18 3.81 -7.22
C GLU A 68 4.80 3.40 -6.67
N THR A 69 3.90 2.92 -7.54
CA THR A 69 2.61 2.40 -7.09
C THR A 69 2.77 1.12 -6.28
N ALA A 70 3.72 0.24 -6.67
CA ALA A 70 4.01 -0.97 -5.93
C ALA A 70 4.63 -0.66 -4.56
N ASP A 71 5.51 0.34 -4.46
CA ASP A 71 6.09 0.77 -3.18
C ASP A 71 5.04 1.43 -2.28
N LEU A 72 4.15 2.26 -2.84
CA LEU A 72 3.00 2.79 -2.12
C LEU A 72 2.11 1.67 -1.56
N TRP A 73 1.81 0.65 -2.36
CA TRP A 73 1.02 -0.50 -1.90
C TRP A 73 1.76 -1.28 -0.82
N PHE A 74 3.04 -1.54 -1.02
CA PHE A 74 3.88 -2.24 -0.03
C PHE A 74 3.88 -1.51 1.31
N HIS A 75 4.17 -0.20 1.31
CA HIS A 75 4.19 0.59 2.54
C HIS A 75 2.79 0.74 3.17
N SER A 76 1.73 0.74 2.37
CA SER A 76 0.34 0.66 2.88
C SER A 76 0.08 -0.67 3.60
N LEU A 77 0.58 -1.79 3.07
CA LEU A 77 0.48 -3.09 3.75
C LEU A 77 1.30 -3.14 5.03
N VAL A 78 2.51 -2.53 5.07
CA VAL A 78 3.30 -2.41 6.30
C VAL A 78 2.53 -1.59 7.36
N MET A 79 1.89 -0.49 6.95
CA MET A 79 1.04 0.32 7.83
C MET A 79 -0.12 -0.49 8.41
N LEU A 80 -0.85 -1.23 7.57
CA LEU A 80 -1.95 -2.10 8.01
C LEU A 80 -1.45 -3.14 9.00
N SER A 81 -0.37 -3.86 8.66
CA SER A 81 0.23 -4.89 9.51
C SER A 81 0.70 -4.33 10.86
N HIS A 82 1.28 -3.12 10.88
CA HIS A 82 1.68 -2.44 12.12
C HIS A 82 0.48 -2.10 13.02
N LEU A 83 -0.69 -1.85 12.43
CA LEU A 83 -1.94 -1.58 13.13
C LEU A 83 -2.76 -2.85 13.43
N GLY A 84 -2.22 -4.03 13.14
CA GLY A 84 -2.91 -5.31 13.35
C GLY A 84 -4.04 -5.59 12.34
N LEU A 85 -4.01 -4.91 11.19
CA LEU A 85 -4.92 -5.12 10.07
C LEU A 85 -4.22 -5.90 8.96
N ASP A 86 -5.02 -6.56 8.11
CA ASP A 86 -4.51 -7.31 6.98
C ASP A 86 -4.99 -6.74 5.63
N GLN A 87 -4.35 -7.23 4.56
CA GLN A 87 -4.72 -6.91 3.18
C GLN A 87 -6.17 -7.32 2.85
N GLN A 88 -6.68 -8.38 3.48
CA GLN A 88 -8.01 -8.92 3.18
C GLN A 88 -9.10 -7.92 3.56
N ALA A 89 -8.96 -7.21 4.68
CA ALA A 89 -9.88 -6.15 5.08
C ALA A 89 -10.02 -5.04 4.01
N VAL A 90 -8.94 -4.71 3.30
CA VAL A 90 -8.98 -3.73 2.20
C VAL A 90 -9.63 -4.33 0.96
N LEU A 91 -9.30 -5.57 0.60
CA LEU A 91 -9.92 -6.26 -0.53
C LEU A 91 -11.44 -6.45 -0.33
N ASP A 92 -11.87 -6.77 0.89
CA ASP A 92 -13.28 -6.91 1.25
C ASP A 92 -14.01 -5.55 1.10
N GLU A 93 -13.38 -4.46 1.51
CA GLU A 93 -13.93 -3.12 1.31
C GLU A 93 -13.99 -2.74 -0.18
N LEU A 94 -12.98 -3.08 -0.97
CA LEU A 94 -13.01 -2.88 -2.43
C LEU A 94 -14.11 -3.72 -3.08
N ALA A 95 -14.29 -4.98 -2.67
CA ALA A 95 -15.34 -5.86 -3.15
C ALA A 95 -16.74 -5.33 -2.79
N ARG A 96 -16.91 -4.75 -1.60
CA ARG A 96 -18.15 -4.08 -1.18
C ARG A 96 -18.51 -2.91 -2.11
N ARG A 97 -17.51 -2.20 -2.65
CA ARG A 97 -17.68 -1.08 -3.59
C ARG A 97 -17.80 -1.54 -5.04
N PHE A 98 -17.36 -2.75 -5.34
CA PHE A 98 -17.32 -3.29 -6.69
C PHE A 98 -18.74 -3.39 -7.27
N GLY A 99 -18.96 -2.77 -8.44
CA GLY A 99 -20.27 -2.72 -9.08
C GLY A 99 -21.20 -1.61 -8.59
N ILE A 100 -20.80 -0.82 -7.60
CA ILE A 100 -21.49 0.42 -7.19
C ILE A 100 -20.78 1.58 -7.91
N SER A 101 -21.51 2.41 -8.66
CA SER A 101 -20.88 3.56 -9.31
C SER A 101 -20.38 4.54 -8.24
N GLY A 102 -19.23 5.17 -8.47
CA GLY A 102 -18.67 6.15 -7.52
C GLY A 102 -19.58 7.38 -7.28
N HIS A 103 -20.57 7.59 -8.15
CA HIS A 103 -21.62 8.58 -7.96
C HIS A 103 -22.67 8.12 -6.95
N ASP A 104 -23.10 6.85 -7.04
CA ASP A 104 -24.08 6.25 -6.12
C ASP A 104 -23.50 6.10 -4.71
N GLU A 105 -22.22 5.73 -4.59
CA GLU A 105 -21.55 5.60 -3.30
C GLU A 105 -21.38 6.95 -2.58
N LYS A 106 -21.09 8.03 -3.33
CA LYS A 106 -21.05 9.40 -2.79
C LYS A 106 -22.43 9.88 -2.35
N ALA A 107 -23.48 9.52 -3.07
CA ALA A 107 -24.86 9.89 -2.72
C ALA A 107 -25.39 9.17 -1.48
N ALA A 108 -24.85 7.99 -1.14
CA ALA A 108 -25.30 7.16 -0.02
C ALA A 108 -24.59 7.44 1.33
N ARG A 109 -23.59 8.34 1.38
CA ARG A 109 -22.90 8.65 2.66
C ARG A 109 -23.80 9.50 3.58
N PRO A 110 -23.95 9.14 4.86
CA PRO A 110 -24.63 9.99 5.84
C PRO A 110 -23.86 11.32 5.97
N GLN A 111 -24.59 12.44 6.00
CA GLN A 111 -24.04 13.76 6.35
C GLN A 111 -23.70 13.84 7.83
#